data_AF-A0A952NLC7-F1
#
_entry.id   AF-A0A952NLC7-F1
#
_cell.length_a   1.000
_cell.length_b   1.000
_cell.length_c   1.000
_cell.angle_alpha   90.00
_cell.angle_beta   90.00
_cell.angle_gamma   90.00
#
_symmetry.space_group_name_H-M   'P 1'
#
loop_
_entity.id
_entity.type
_entity.pdbx_description
1 polymer ?
#
loop_
_entity_poly.entity_id
_entity_poly.type
_entity_poly.pdbx_seq_one_letter_code
_entity_poly.pdbx_strand_id
1 'polypeptide(L)'
;MSAQYDLPGLYQFLAQTPEQGLRKMFVDGKPMTDAHFSLLLKVVRAGHEPEFCGFAEKKDFPKLKFSPGETKIKEKFWDDCFTTFKSRGILNPSSAKAA
;
A
#
# COMPACT_ATOMS: atom_id res chain seq x y z
N MET A 1 -10.42 13.68 9.61
CA MET A 1 -9.17 14.19 9.01
C MET A 1 -9.18 13.75 7.57
N SER A 2 -9.04 14.69 6.64
CA SER A 2 -9.05 14.41 5.20
C SER A 2 -7.79 13.62 4.84
N ALA A 3 -7.93 12.42 4.27
CA ALA A 3 -6.79 11.68 3.75
C ALA A 3 -6.02 12.59 2.78
N GLN A 4 -4.70 12.69 2.92
CA GLN A 4 -3.86 13.51 2.03
C GLN A 4 -3.83 12.93 0.60
N TYR A 5 -4.12 11.64 0.45
CA TYR A 5 -4.09 10.90 -0.79
C TYR A 5 -5.40 10.16 -1.03
N ASP A 6 -5.71 9.88 -2.30
CA ASP A 6 -6.83 9.03 -2.71
C ASP A 6 -6.52 7.55 -2.41
N LEU A 7 -6.70 7.16 -1.14
CA LEU A 7 -6.51 5.78 -0.68
C LEU A 7 -7.52 4.79 -1.28
N PRO A 8 -8.80 5.17 -1.49
CA PRO A 8 -9.74 4.34 -2.25
C PRO A 8 -9.23 4.01 -3.65
N GLY A 9 -8.79 5.02 -4.42
CA GLY A 9 -8.22 4.83 -5.75
C GLY A 9 -6.96 3.96 -5.73
N LEU A 10 -6.09 4.14 -4.73
CA LEU A 10 -4.93 3.27 -4.53
C LEU A 10 -5.33 1.81 -4.30
N TYR A 11 -6.31 1.54 -3.42
CA TYR A 11 -6.80 0.19 -3.17
C TYR A 11 -7.33 -0.45 -4.44
N GLN A 12 -8.18 0.25 -5.20
CA GLN A 12 -8.74 -0.26 -6.46
C GLN A 12 -7.65 -0.58 -7.46
N PHE A 13 -6.65 0.30 -7.62
CA PHE A 13 -5.50 0.04 -8.47
C PHE A 13 -4.74 -1.23 -8.04
N LEU A 14 -4.43 -1.38 -6.75
CA LEU A 14 -3.70 -2.53 -6.21
C LEU A 14 -4.50 -3.84 -6.29
N ALA A 15 -5.82 -3.78 -6.11
CA ALA A 15 -6.68 -4.95 -6.13
C ALA A 15 -7.00 -5.43 -7.56
N GLN A 16 -7.09 -4.51 -8.53
CA GLN A 16 -7.47 -4.82 -9.91
C GLN A 16 -6.26 -5.08 -10.82
N THR A 17 -5.08 -4.54 -10.49
CA THR A 17 -3.88 -4.74 -11.31
C THR A 17 -3.29 -6.14 -11.08
N PRO A 18 -2.96 -6.89 -12.15
CA PRO A 18 -2.33 -8.20 -12.02
C PRO A 18 -1.04 -8.15 -11.20
N GLU A 19 -0.84 -9.14 -10.33
CA GLU A 19 0.31 -9.23 -9.42
C GLU A 19 1.65 -9.10 -10.15
N GLN A 20 1.80 -9.75 -11.31
CA GLN A 20 3.02 -9.67 -12.12
C GLN A 20 3.30 -8.24 -12.61
N GLY A 21 2.25 -7.48 -12.94
CA GLY A 21 2.35 -6.08 -13.33
C GLY A 21 2.81 -5.23 -12.15
N LEU A 22 2.13 -5.36 -11.00
CA LEU A 22 2.48 -4.63 -9.79
C LEU A 22 3.91 -4.93 -9.32
N ARG A 23 4.36 -6.19 -9.40
CA ARG A 23 5.72 -6.58 -9.02
C ARG A 23 6.76 -5.87 -9.88
N LYS A 24 6.55 -5.83 -11.21
CA LYS A 24 7.43 -5.12 -12.14
C LYS A 24 7.43 -3.60 -11.91
N MET A 25 6.31 -3.05 -11.45
CA MET A 25 6.16 -1.61 -11.20
C MET A 25 6.81 -1.16 -9.89
N PHE A 26 6.76 -2.00 -8.85
CA PHE A 26 7.17 -1.61 -7.51
C PHE A 26 8.47 -2.25 -7.04
N VAL A 27 8.76 -3.50 -7.36
CA VAL A 27 9.93 -4.20 -6.81
C VAL A 27 11.17 -3.83 -7.59
N ASP A 28 11.88 -2.81 -7.09
CA ASP A 28 13.16 -2.31 -7.63
C ASP A 28 14.32 -2.41 -6.62
N GLY A 29 14.03 -2.84 -5.39
CA GLY A 29 14.99 -2.93 -4.30
C GLY A 29 15.30 -1.60 -3.60
N LYS A 30 14.60 -0.50 -3.94
CA LYS A 30 14.84 0.87 -3.43
C LYS A 30 13.57 1.74 -3.44
N PRO A 31 12.74 1.76 -2.37
CA PRO A 31 12.81 0.96 -1.15
C PRO A 31 12.02 -0.36 -1.23
N MET A 32 11.20 -0.55 -2.27
CA MET A 32 10.31 -1.71 -2.37
C MET A 32 11.06 -2.99 -2.74
N THR A 33 11.08 -3.94 -1.82
CA THR A 33 11.61 -5.30 -2.00
C THR A 33 10.46 -6.31 -2.14
N ASP A 34 10.79 -7.56 -2.48
CA ASP A 34 9.79 -8.65 -2.51
C ASP A 34 9.08 -8.84 -1.16
N ALA A 35 9.75 -8.58 -0.04
CA ALA A 35 9.13 -8.66 1.28
C ALA A 35 8.04 -7.60 1.47
N HIS A 36 8.28 -6.38 0.97
CA HIS A 36 7.27 -5.33 1.01
C HIS A 36 6.10 -5.68 0.09
N PHE A 37 6.40 -6.15 -1.12
CA PHE A 37 5.37 -6.51 -2.09
C PHE A 37 4.48 -7.65 -1.57
N SER A 38 5.08 -8.69 -0.97
CA SER A 38 4.34 -9.76 -0.28
C SER A 38 3.42 -9.22 0.81
N LEU A 39 3.93 -8.34 1.67
CA LEU A 39 3.14 -7.76 2.75
C LEU A 39 2.01 -6.87 2.23
N LEU A 40 2.26 -6.06 1.20
CA LEU A 40 1.26 -5.21 0.56
C LEU A 40 0.10 -6.03 0.02
N LEU A 41 0.38 -7.11 -0.70
CA LEU A 41 -0.67 -7.99 -1.22
C LEU A 41 -1.44 -8.68 -0.09
N LYS A 42 -0.78 -9.07 0.99
CA LYS A 42 -1.48 -9.62 2.18
C LYS A 42 -2.45 -8.60 2.75
N VAL A 43 -2.04 -7.34 2.90
CA VAL A 43 -2.91 -6.27 3.43
C VAL A 43 -4.08 -6.01 2.49
N VAL A 44 -3.84 -5.88 1.18
CA VAL A 44 -4.88 -5.65 0.16
C VAL A 44 -5.89 -6.81 0.12
N ARG A 45 -5.43 -8.05 0.27
CA ARG A 45 -6.28 -9.26 0.22
C ARG A 45 -6.96 -9.59 1.55
N ALA A 46 -6.51 -9.02 2.66
CA ALA A 46 -7.06 -9.33 3.98
C ALA A 46 -8.44 -8.71 4.23
N GLY A 47 -8.81 -7.71 3.44
CA GLY A 47 -10.01 -6.94 3.68
C GLY A 47 -10.49 -6.21 2.44
N HIS A 48 -11.45 -5.32 2.67
CA HIS A 48 -12.08 -4.49 1.64
C HIS A 48 -11.60 -3.04 1.73
N GLU A 49 -11.90 -2.24 0.71
CA GLU A 49 -11.41 -0.85 0.56
C GLU A 49 -11.44 -0.01 1.85
N PRO A 50 -12.53 0.05 2.64
CA PRO A 50 -12.60 0.86 3.86
C PRO A 50 -11.60 0.40 4.93
N GLU A 51 -11.39 -0.91 5.06
CA GLU A 51 -10.43 -1.48 6.01
C GLU A 51 -9.00 -1.14 5.58
N PHE A 52 -8.69 -1.30 4.29
CA PHE A 52 -7.39 -0.91 3.73
C PHE A 52 -7.10 0.57 3.99
N CYS A 53 -8.06 1.45 3.72
CA CYS A 53 -7.91 2.88 3.98
C CYS A 53 -7.63 3.14 5.46
N GLY A 54 -8.39 2.50 6.35
CA GLY A 54 -8.19 2.63 7.80
C GLY A 54 -6.80 2.15 8.26
N PHE A 55 -6.30 1.05 7.71
CA PHE A 55 -4.95 0.56 8.00
C PHE A 55 -3.87 1.49 7.46
N ALA A 56 -4.03 1.96 6.22
CA ALA A 56 -3.09 2.85 5.57
C ALA A 56 -2.98 4.22 6.28
N GLU A 57 -4.11 4.80 6.72
CA GLU A 57 -4.13 6.06 7.47
C GLU A 57 -3.48 5.94 8.84
N LYS A 58 -3.76 4.84 9.55
CA LYS A 58 -3.23 4.60 10.90
C LYS A 58 -1.82 4.00 10.90
N LYS A 59 -1.28 3.68 9.72
CA LYS A 59 -0.07 2.86 9.54
C LYS A 59 -0.15 1.55 10.32
N ASP A 60 -1.34 0.97 10.41
CA ASP A 60 -1.63 -0.27 11.13
C ASP A 60 -1.77 -1.43 10.14
N PHE A 61 -2.01 -2.63 10.63
CA PHE A 61 -2.12 -3.83 9.83
C PHE A 61 -3.37 -4.64 10.19
N PRO A 62 -4.00 -5.31 9.21
CA PRO A 62 -4.97 -6.35 9.52
C PRO A 62 -4.31 -7.46 10.33
N LYS A 63 -5.15 -8.33 10.90
CA LYS A 63 -4.69 -9.51 11.62
C LYS A 63 -4.03 -10.50 10.64
N LEU A 64 -2.72 -10.33 10.44
CA LEU A 64 -1.90 -11.05 9.47
C LEU A 64 -0.75 -11.79 10.15
N LYS A 65 -0.33 -12.91 9.55
CA LYS A 65 0.92 -13.59 9.93
C LYS A 65 2.09 -13.01 9.14
N PHE A 66 3.02 -12.41 9.85
CA PHE A 66 4.27 -11.88 9.30
C PHE A 66 5.31 -13.00 9.17
N SER A 67 5.99 -13.03 8.03
CA SER A 67 7.22 -13.79 7.84
C SER A 67 8.41 -13.04 8.46
N PRO A 68 9.56 -13.70 8.68
CA PRO A 68 10.75 -13.03 9.24
C PRO A 68 11.23 -11.82 8.44
N GLY A 69 11.09 -11.85 7.11
CA GLY A 69 11.44 -10.72 6.23
C GLY A 69 10.49 -9.54 6.39
N GLU A 70 9.19 -9.82 6.52
CA GLU A 70 8.15 -8.80 6.70
C GLU A 70 8.22 -8.16 8.10
N THR A 71 8.55 -8.94 9.14
CA THR A 71 8.74 -8.42 10.50
C THR A 71 9.83 -7.35 10.56
N LYS A 72 10.93 -7.51 9.79
CA LYS A 72 12.05 -6.56 9.77
C LYS A 72 11.70 -5.21 9.13
N ILE A 73 10.74 -5.21 8.20
CA ILE A 73 10.33 -4.00 7.46
C ILE A 73 9.05 -3.38 8.03
N LYS A 74 8.35 -4.07 8.94
CA LYS A 74 7.01 -3.69 9.43
C LYS A 74 6.93 -2.24 9.90
N GLU A 75 7.93 -1.76 10.64
CA GLU A 75 7.94 -0.40 11.20
C GLU A 75 8.04 0.70 10.14
N LYS A 76 8.68 0.41 8.99
CA LYS A 76 8.87 1.37 7.88
C LYS A 76 8.00 1.08 6.66
N PHE A 77 7.31 -0.07 6.66
CA PHE A 77 6.58 -0.60 5.52
C PHE A 77 5.66 0.42 4.86
N TRP A 78 4.81 1.09 5.65
CA TRP A 78 3.87 2.07 5.10
C TRP A 78 4.60 3.28 4.52
N ASP A 79 5.63 3.80 5.20
CA ASP A 79 6.43 4.93 4.72
C ASP A 79 7.17 4.60 3.42
N ASP A 80 7.73 3.39 3.32
CA ASP A 80 8.42 2.91 2.11
C ASP A 80 7.44 2.70 0.95
N CYS A 81 6.24 2.17 1.23
CA CYS A 81 5.16 2.03 0.25
C CYS A 81 4.69 3.41 -0.25
N PHE A 82 4.37 4.35 0.65
CA PHE A 82 3.92 5.69 0.27
C PHE A 82 5.01 6.46 -0.48
N THR A 83 6.28 6.32 -0.10
CA THR A 83 7.41 6.89 -0.84
C THR A 83 7.45 6.35 -2.28
N THR A 84 7.27 5.04 -2.44
CA THR A 84 7.25 4.39 -3.76
C THR A 84 6.03 4.80 -4.57
N PHE A 85 4.83 4.76 -4.00
CA PHE A 85 3.62 5.13 -4.71
C PHE A 85 3.66 6.60 -5.15
N LYS A 86 4.26 7.48 -4.34
CA LYS A 86 4.51 8.87 -4.70
C LYS A 86 5.50 8.99 -5.85
N SER A 87 6.65 8.31 -5.80
CA SER A 87 7.68 8.40 -6.85
C SER A 87 7.23 7.81 -8.18
N ARG A 88 6.29 6.87 -8.15
CA ARG A 88 5.70 6.23 -9.34
C ARG A 88 4.44 6.94 -9.86
N GLY A 89 4.02 8.04 -9.24
CA GLY A 89 2.83 8.80 -9.66
C GLY A 89 1.50 8.07 -9.44
N ILE A 90 1.46 7.11 -8.50
CA ILE A 90 0.28 6.30 -8.19
C ILE A 90 -0.59 7.03 -7.15
N LEU A 91 0.04 7.75 -6.21
CA LEU A 91 -0.69 8.54 -5.23
C LEU A 91 -1.22 9.81 -5.90
N ASN A 92 -2.52 9.82 -6.14
CA ASN A 92 -3.21 11.06 -6.44
C ASN A 92 -3.45 11.83 -5.14
N PRO A 93 -3.28 13.16 -5.13
CA PRO A 93 -3.77 13.96 -4.02
C PRO A 93 -5.26 13.68 -3.86
N SER A 94 -5.72 13.59 -2.61
CA SER A 94 -7.15 13.48 -2.36
C SER A 94 -7.80 14.73 -2.92
N SER A 95 -8.46 14.60 -4.07
CA SER A 95 -9.32 15.65 -4.56
C SER A 95 -10.42 15.77 -3.52
N ALA A 96 -10.34 16.81 -2.69
CA ALA A 96 -11.51 17.30 -1.99
C ALA A 96 -12.55 17.48 -3.09
N LYS A 97 -13.49 16.53 -3.18
CA LYS A 97 -14.60 16.63 -4.11
C LYS A 97 -15.33 17.87 -3.66
N ALA A 98 -15.04 19.00 -4.30
CA ALA A 98 -15.80 20.22 -4.15
C ALA A 98 -17.21 19.84 -4.59
N ALA A 99 -18.08 19.63 -3.59
CA ALA A 99 -19.50 19.48 -3.73
C ALA A 99 -20.12 20.51 -2.78
#